data_AF-A0A4Y2NB81-F1
#
_entry.id   AF-A0A4Y2NB81-F1
#
_cell.length_a   1.000
_cell.length_b   1.000
_cell.length_c   1.000
_cell.angle_alpha   90.00
_cell.angle_beta   90.00
_cell.angle_gamma   90.00
#
_symmetry.space_group_name_H-M   'P 1'
#
loop_
_entity.id
_entity.type
_entity.pdbx_description
1 polymer ?
#
loop_
_entity_poly.entity_id
_entity_poly.type
_entity_poly.pdbx_seq_one_letter_code
_entity_poly.pdbx_strand_id
1 'polypeptide(L)'
;MAAYYPLFEEEIKQGPHGIPGIGFKLTNDGNYDMENIQLKNVGPPTEKSDAAHKRYVDKRTKINDKIVNNILKRDDDGLYVLCLMKQGVYDFGNNRLTNVSEPLIPIDVATKNYVDSQDFFATFKDRFECPLINLKK
;
A
#
# COMPACT_ATOMS: atom_id res chain seq x y z
N MET A 1 -56.77 6.67 -51.66
CA MET A 1 -55.36 7.02 -51.92
C MET A 1 -54.85 7.68 -50.65
N ALA A 2 -54.09 6.96 -49.81
CA ALA A 2 -53.58 7.49 -48.55
C ALA A 2 -52.20 8.11 -48.80
N ALA A 3 -52.03 9.39 -48.44
CA ALA A 3 -50.73 10.06 -48.54
C ALA A 3 -49.85 9.61 -47.36
N TYR A 4 -48.71 9.00 -47.68
CA TYR A 4 -47.66 8.66 -46.73
C TYR A 4 -46.85 9.92 -46.44
N TYR A 5 -46.91 10.42 -45.20
CA TYR A 5 -46.02 11.47 -44.72
C TYR A 5 -44.82 10.82 -44.04
N PRO A 6 -43.59 10.96 -44.57
CA PRO A 6 -42.42 10.44 -43.89
C PRO A 6 -42.19 11.25 -42.60
N LEU A 7 -42.10 10.54 -41.48
CA LEU A 7 -41.60 11.06 -40.20
C LEU A 7 -40.14 11.48 -40.41
N PHE A 8 -39.88 12.77 -40.31
CA PHE A 8 -38.53 13.32 -40.32
C PHE A 8 -37.88 12.94 -38.99
N GLU A 9 -36.97 11.97 -39.02
CA GLU A 9 -36.03 11.77 -37.93
C GLU A 9 -35.15 13.04 -37.87
N GLU A 10 -35.37 13.87 -36.86
CA GLU A 10 -34.48 14.99 -36.58
C GLU A 10 -33.12 14.43 -36.19
N GLU A 11 -32.23 14.40 -37.18
CA GLU A 11 -30.82 14.09 -37.03
C GLU A 11 -30.26 15.01 -35.94
N ILE A 12 -29.92 14.46 -34.76
CA ILE A 12 -29.32 15.20 -33.66
C ILE A 12 -27.91 15.62 -34.11
N LYS A 13 -27.82 16.74 -34.81
CA LYS A 13 -26.54 17.31 -35.22
C LYS A 13 -25.87 17.87 -33.99
N GLN A 14 -24.78 17.20 -33.58
CA GLN A 14 -23.89 17.71 -32.56
C GLN A 14 -23.47 19.12 -32.97
N GLY A 15 -23.78 20.10 -32.11
CA GLY A 15 -23.51 21.50 -32.37
C GLY A 15 -22.02 21.77 -32.63
N PRO A 16 -21.68 22.92 -33.23
CA PRO A 16 -20.29 23.28 -33.50
C PRO A 16 -19.47 23.21 -32.21
N HIS A 17 -18.29 22.58 -32.30
CA HIS A 17 -17.34 22.52 -31.19
C HIS A 17 -17.06 23.95 -30.72
N GLY A 18 -17.22 24.21 -29.42
CA GLY A 18 -16.91 25.51 -28.84
C GLY A 18 -15.45 25.89 -29.11
N ILE A 19 -15.12 27.18 -29.08
CA ILE A 19 -13.72 27.61 -29.15
C ILE A 19 -12.89 26.82 -28.13
N PRO A 20 -11.76 26.20 -28.51
CA PRO A 20 -10.89 25.51 -27.57
C PRO A 20 -10.58 26.45 -26.41
N GLY A 21 -11.01 26.08 -25.20
CA GLY A 21 -10.68 26.85 -24.01
C GLY A 21 -9.16 26.89 -23.88
N ILE A 22 -8.59 28.07 -23.60
CA ILE A 22 -7.15 28.19 -23.34
C ILE A 22 -6.83 27.20 -22.21
N GLY A 23 -6.06 26.15 -22.54
CA GLY A 23 -5.68 25.09 -21.60
C GLY A 23 -6.52 23.81 -21.57
N PHE A 24 -7.55 23.66 -22.43
CA PHE A 24 -8.27 22.40 -22.62
C PHE A 24 -8.30 22.06 -24.12
N LYS A 25 -7.35 21.27 -24.58
CA LYS A 25 -7.29 20.80 -25.97
C LYS A 25 -8.04 19.48 -26.11
N LEU A 26 -9.09 19.44 -26.94
CA LEU A 26 -9.75 18.19 -27.29
C LEU A 26 -8.82 17.34 -28.18
N THR A 27 -8.54 16.12 -27.77
CA THR A 27 -7.75 15.14 -28.52
C THR A 27 -8.63 14.33 -29.48
N ASN A 28 -8.03 13.68 -30.48
CA ASN A 28 -8.77 12.92 -31.50
C ASN A 28 -9.57 11.72 -30.93
N ASP A 29 -9.18 11.23 -29.76
CA ASP A 29 -9.86 10.18 -28.99
C ASP A 29 -10.90 10.72 -28.00
N GLY A 30 -11.18 12.04 -28.04
CA GLY A 30 -12.25 12.66 -27.26
C GLY A 30 -11.88 13.05 -25.82
N ASN A 31 -10.59 13.05 -25.48
CA ASN A 31 -10.09 13.45 -24.15
C ASN A 31 -9.66 14.92 -24.14
N TYR A 32 -9.37 15.46 -22.94
CA TYR A 32 -8.82 16.81 -22.78
C TYR A 32 -7.35 16.75 -22.33
N ASP A 33 -6.47 17.34 -23.13
CA ASP A 33 -5.08 17.61 -22.74
C ASP A 33 -4.98 19.02 -22.12
N MET A 34 -4.33 19.09 -20.97
CA MET A 34 -4.08 20.32 -20.21
C MET A 34 -2.73 20.98 -20.56
N GLU A 35 -1.93 20.39 -21.44
CA GLU A 35 -0.62 20.92 -21.87
C GLU A 35 0.31 21.28 -20.70
N ASN A 36 0.32 20.42 -19.67
CA ASN A 36 1.13 20.59 -18.46
C ASN A 36 0.84 21.89 -17.67
N ILE A 37 -0.38 22.44 -17.77
CA ILE A 37 -0.82 23.54 -16.92
C ILE A 37 -1.60 23.05 -15.69
N GLN A 38 -1.72 23.89 -14.67
CA GLN A 38 -2.42 23.55 -13.43
C GLN A 38 -3.93 23.69 -13.56
N LEU A 39 -4.67 22.64 -13.16
CA LEU A 39 -6.11 22.73 -12.90
C LEU A 39 -6.35 23.26 -11.47
N LYS A 40 -6.88 24.48 -11.36
CA LYS A 40 -7.15 25.16 -10.07
C LYS A 40 -8.60 24.98 -9.63
N ASN A 41 -8.85 25.19 -8.33
CA ASN A 41 -10.19 25.19 -7.72
C ASN A 41 -10.98 23.87 -7.86
N VAL A 42 -10.29 22.73 -7.94
CA VAL A 42 -10.92 21.41 -7.93
C VAL A 42 -11.38 21.07 -6.50
N GLY A 43 -12.68 20.83 -6.33
CA GLY A 43 -13.28 20.43 -5.05
C GLY A 43 -12.83 19.05 -4.57
N PRO A 44 -13.15 18.63 -3.34
CA PRO A 44 -13.03 17.23 -2.94
C PRO A 44 -14.00 16.38 -3.78
N PRO A 45 -13.57 15.21 -4.29
CA PRO A 45 -14.46 14.29 -4.99
C PRO A 45 -15.51 13.75 -4.00
N THR A 46 -16.73 13.58 -4.53
CA THR A 46 -17.89 13.02 -3.84
C THR A 46 -18.30 11.67 -4.43
N GLU A 47 -18.06 11.48 -5.72
CA GLU A 47 -18.33 10.26 -6.47
C GLU A 47 -17.04 9.55 -6.90
N LYS A 48 -17.16 8.28 -7.30
CA LYS A 48 -16.02 7.44 -7.69
C LYS A 48 -15.31 7.94 -8.96
N SER A 49 -16.02 8.65 -9.83
CA SER A 49 -15.52 9.15 -11.12
C SER A 49 -15.01 10.60 -11.06
N ASP A 50 -15.07 11.25 -9.90
CA ASP A 50 -14.67 12.64 -9.77
C ASP A 50 -13.15 12.80 -9.83
N ALA A 51 -12.69 13.89 -10.44
CA ALA A 51 -11.30 14.31 -10.32
C ALA A 51 -10.96 14.67 -8.86
N ALA A 52 -9.82 14.19 -8.37
CA ALA A 52 -9.37 14.44 -7.01
C ALA A 52 -8.23 15.45 -6.95
N HIS A 53 -8.35 16.47 -6.10
CA HIS A 53 -7.25 17.40 -5.86
C HIS A 53 -6.17 16.78 -4.95
N LYS A 54 -4.91 17.23 -5.08
CA LYS A 54 -3.75 16.65 -4.38
C LYS A 54 -3.95 16.51 -2.86
N ARG A 55 -4.41 17.57 -2.17
CA ARG A 55 -4.68 17.54 -0.71
C ARG A 55 -5.70 16.47 -0.31
N TYR A 56 -6.70 16.16 -1.14
CA TYR A 56 -7.66 15.09 -0.84
C TYR A 56 -7.00 13.72 -0.87
N VAL A 57 -6.18 13.47 -1.89
CA VAL A 57 -5.43 12.23 -2.09
C VAL A 57 -4.42 12.06 -0.94
N ASP A 58 -3.57 13.07 -0.73
CA ASP A 58 -2.51 13.07 0.29
C ASP A 58 -3.06 12.81 1.70
N LYS A 59 -4.22 13.39 2.05
CA LYS A 59 -4.86 13.17 3.36
C LYS A 59 -5.39 11.75 3.58
N ARG A 60 -5.78 11.03 2.52
CA ARG A 60 -6.39 9.70 2.61
C ARG A 60 -5.38 8.58 2.55
N THR A 61 -4.29 8.84 1.86
CA THR A 61 -3.11 8.01 1.91
C THR A 61 -2.47 8.19 3.29
N LYS A 62 -2.60 7.18 4.15
CA LYS A 62 -1.96 7.12 5.47
C LYS A 62 -0.46 6.83 5.34
N ILE A 63 0.23 7.63 4.53
CA ILE A 63 1.67 7.68 4.61
C ILE A 63 1.96 8.72 5.68
N ASN A 64 2.55 8.28 6.77
CA ASN A 64 2.92 9.13 7.89
C ASN A 64 4.10 10.03 7.44
N ASP A 65 3.82 11.00 6.58
CA ASP A 65 4.79 11.92 5.98
C ASP A 65 5.47 12.83 7.03
N LYS A 66 5.05 12.74 8.30
CA LYS A 66 5.52 13.55 9.43
C LYS A 66 6.36 12.80 10.46
N ILE A 67 6.56 11.49 10.32
CA ILE A 67 7.59 10.81 11.12
C ILE A 67 8.90 10.99 10.36
N VAL A 68 9.87 11.64 10.99
CA VAL A 68 11.16 12.00 10.40
C VAL A 68 11.92 10.79 9.81
N ASN A 69 11.52 9.57 10.22
CA ASN A 69 12.05 8.28 9.79
C ASN A 69 10.93 7.28 9.38
N ASN A 70 9.83 7.72 8.78
CA ASN A 70 8.84 6.77 8.26
C ASN A 70 9.49 5.90 7.16
N ILE A 71 9.38 4.58 7.30
CA ILE A 71 9.90 3.56 6.38
C ILE A 71 9.12 3.58 5.06
N LEU A 72 7.89 4.09 5.09
CA LEU A 72 7.06 4.40 3.93
C LEU A 72 7.23 5.89 3.63
N LYS A 73 8.21 6.27 2.81
CA LYS A 73 8.27 7.64 2.27
C LYS A 73 7.63 7.63 0.89
N ARG A 74 6.73 8.59 0.64
CA ARG A 74 6.40 8.98 -0.73
C ARG A 74 7.44 10.01 -1.16
N ASP A 75 8.23 9.70 -2.17
CA ASP A 75 8.98 10.70 -2.92
C ASP A 75 8.20 11.10 -4.19
N ASP A 76 8.81 11.95 -5.03
CA ASP A 76 8.20 12.40 -6.29
C ASP A 76 7.97 11.25 -7.29
N ASP A 77 8.57 10.07 -7.06
CA ASP A 77 8.49 8.87 -7.91
C ASP A 77 7.53 7.79 -7.37
N GLY A 78 7.07 7.87 -6.11
CA GLY A 78 6.03 7.00 -5.57
C GLY A 78 6.26 6.51 -4.13
N LEU A 79 5.50 5.48 -3.72
CA LEU A 79 5.61 4.86 -2.39
C LEU A 79 6.86 3.99 -2.32
N TYR A 80 7.95 4.50 -1.73
CA TYR A 80 9.15 3.72 -1.44
C TYR A 80 9.08 3.19 0.00
N VAL A 81 9.01 1.86 0.14
CA VAL A 81 9.30 1.20 1.43
C VAL A 81 10.81 1.01 1.50
N LEU A 82 11.55 2.04 1.93
CA LEU A 82 12.96 1.85 2.22
C LEU A 82 13.08 1.18 3.59
N CYS A 83 12.76 -0.11 3.66
CA CYS A 83 13.35 -0.91 4.72
C CYS A 83 14.86 -0.87 4.46
N LEU A 84 15.64 -0.35 5.40
CA LEU A 84 17.09 -0.23 5.29
C LEU A 84 17.67 -1.64 5.15
N MET A 85 17.72 -2.18 3.92
CA MET A 85 18.45 -3.40 3.60
C MET A 85 19.93 -3.03 3.63
N LYS A 86 20.53 -3.09 4.81
CA LYS A 86 21.98 -3.07 4.94
C LYS A 86 22.43 -4.52 4.99
N GLN A 87 23.00 -5.01 3.90
CA GLN A 87 23.62 -6.35 3.83
C GLN A 87 22.64 -7.51 4.08
N GLY A 88 21.37 -7.38 3.67
CA GLY A 88 20.37 -8.43 3.82
C GLY A 88 19.71 -8.52 5.20
N VAL A 89 19.93 -7.52 6.07
CA VAL A 89 19.30 -7.43 7.40
C VAL A 89 18.21 -6.35 7.38
N TYR A 90 17.07 -6.66 8.01
CA TYR A 90 15.99 -5.71 8.26
C TYR A 90 16.11 -5.11 9.66
N ASP A 91 16.33 -3.79 9.74
CA ASP A 91 16.37 -3.05 11.01
C ASP A 91 15.01 -2.40 11.31
N PHE A 92 14.43 -2.74 12.46
CA PHE A 92 13.14 -2.21 12.92
C PHE A 92 13.28 -0.97 13.82
N GLY A 93 14.47 -0.41 13.96
CA GLY A 93 14.71 0.86 14.66
C GLY A 93 14.27 0.82 16.13
N ASN A 94 14.61 -0.25 16.84
CA ASN A 94 14.20 -0.52 18.23
C ASN A 94 12.68 -0.64 18.46
N ASN A 95 11.88 -0.83 17.41
CA ASN A 95 10.45 -1.09 17.55
C ASN A 95 10.16 -2.59 17.72
N ARG A 96 9.00 -2.90 18.32
CA ARG A 96 8.51 -4.28 18.43
C ARG A 96 7.96 -4.76 17.08
N LEU A 97 8.33 -5.98 16.69
CA LEU A 97 7.63 -6.74 15.65
C LEU A 97 6.47 -7.52 16.31
N THR A 98 5.23 -7.29 15.88
CA THR A 98 4.02 -7.91 16.45
C THR A 98 3.27 -8.72 15.40
N ASN A 99 2.29 -9.54 15.82
CA ASN A 99 1.52 -10.43 14.95
C ASN A 99 2.38 -11.40 14.13
N VAL A 100 3.45 -11.91 14.74
CA VAL A 100 4.30 -12.96 14.17
C VAL A 100 3.74 -14.31 14.63
N SER A 101 3.50 -15.22 13.68
CA SER A 101 3.07 -16.59 13.96
C SER A 101 4.21 -17.43 14.55
N GLU A 102 3.88 -18.61 15.08
CA GLU A 102 4.89 -19.58 15.52
C GLU A 102 5.78 -20.02 14.34
N PRO A 103 7.11 -20.17 14.54
CA PRO A 103 8.02 -20.59 13.50
C PRO A 103 7.78 -22.07 13.13
N LEU A 104 7.86 -22.39 11.82
CA LEU A 104 7.67 -23.75 11.29
C LEU A 104 8.96 -24.34 10.76
N ILE A 105 9.85 -23.51 10.22
CA ILE A 105 11.14 -23.92 9.68
C ILE A 105 12.30 -23.13 10.29
N PRO A 106 13.55 -23.63 10.21
CA PRO A 106 14.69 -23.04 10.94
C PRO A 106 15.06 -21.59 10.57
N ILE A 107 14.53 -21.07 9.47
CA ILE A 107 14.81 -19.70 8.99
C ILE A 107 13.70 -18.70 9.34
N ASP A 108 12.63 -19.16 10.00
CA ASP A 108 11.53 -18.28 10.40
C ASP A 108 11.94 -17.39 11.60
N VAL A 109 11.32 -16.21 11.68
CA VAL A 109 11.42 -15.35 12.86
C VAL A 109 10.68 -16.01 14.01
N ALA A 110 11.38 -16.28 15.13
CA ALA A 110 10.77 -16.86 16.32
C ALA A 110 10.19 -15.78 17.25
N THR A 111 9.02 -16.07 17.83
CA THR A 111 8.45 -15.23 18.90
C THR A 111 9.19 -15.49 20.22
N LYS A 112 9.17 -14.52 21.16
CA LYS A 112 9.74 -14.74 22.50
C LYS A 112 9.06 -15.92 23.22
N ASN A 113 7.73 -16.02 23.09
CA ASN A 113 6.95 -17.10 23.70
C ASN A 113 7.40 -18.47 23.20
N TYR A 114 7.63 -18.60 21.88
CA TYR A 114 8.19 -19.82 21.30
C TYR A 114 9.49 -20.21 21.99
N VAL A 115 10.46 -19.30 22.02
CA VAL A 115 11.80 -19.55 22.58
C VAL A 115 11.73 -19.92 24.06
N ASP A 116 11.00 -19.14 24.87
CA ASP A 116 10.86 -19.38 26.31
C ASP A 116 10.22 -20.75 26.62
N SER A 117 9.35 -21.25 25.74
CA SER A 117 8.70 -22.56 25.91
C SER A 117 9.63 -23.75 25.63
N GLN A 118 10.70 -23.55 24.85
CA GLN A 118 11.66 -24.61 24.53
C GLN A 118 12.68 -24.84 25.67
N ASP A 119 12.99 -23.82 26.46
CA ASP A 119 13.95 -23.90 27.58
C ASP A 119 13.51 -24.83 28.73
N PHE A 120 12.25 -25.29 28.72
CA PHE A 120 11.73 -26.18 29.77
C PHE A 120 12.26 -27.63 29.71
N PHE A 121 12.86 -28.08 28.60
CA PHE A 121 13.27 -29.49 28.44
C PHE A 121 14.75 -29.80 28.73
N ALA A 122 15.60 -28.78 28.97
CA ALA A 122 17.05 -28.99 29.08
C ALA A 122 17.57 -29.37 30.49
N THR A 123 16.75 -29.35 31.56
CA THR A 123 17.29 -29.44 32.94
C THR A 123 16.99 -30.75 33.71
N PHE A 124 16.31 -31.75 33.14
CA PHE A 124 15.95 -32.96 33.92
C PHE A 124 16.70 -34.26 33.56
N LYS A 125 17.53 -34.29 32.50
CA LYS A 125 18.13 -35.57 32.05
C LYS A 125 19.49 -35.93 32.67
N ASP A 126 20.23 -34.97 33.24
CA ASP A 126 21.63 -35.19 33.66
C ASP A 126 21.86 -35.32 35.18
N ARG A 127 20.81 -35.45 36.02
CA ARG A 127 20.98 -35.47 37.50
C ARG A 127 20.67 -36.77 38.24
N PHE A 128 20.45 -37.91 37.57
CA PHE A 128 20.11 -39.15 38.28
C PHE A 128 20.95 -40.40 37.98
N GLU A 129 22.09 -40.29 37.27
CA GLU A 129 23.02 -41.42 37.15
C GLU A 129 24.37 -41.14 37.84
N CYS A 130 24.38 -41.15 39.18
CA CYS A 130 25.58 -41.48 39.93
C CYS A 130 25.53 -42.98 40.23
N PRO A 131 26.38 -43.84 39.63
CA PRO A 131 26.47 -45.22 40.05
C PRO A 131 27.01 -45.25 41.49
N LEU A 132 26.22 -45.79 42.40
CA LEU A 132 26.64 -46.13 43.76
C LEU A 132 27.86 -47.06 43.66
N ILE A 133 29.07 -46.49 43.80
CA ILE A 133 30.29 -47.28 44.01
C ILE A 133 30.10 -48.01 45.33
N ASN A 134 29.92 -49.33 45.23
CA ASN A 134 29.91 -50.27 46.34
C ASN A 134 31.18 -50.07 47.19
N LEU A 135 31.08 -49.37 48.33
CA LEU A 135 32.01 -49.57 49.44
C LEU A 135 31.66 -50.91 50.08
N LYS A 136 32.39 -51.96 49.69
CA LYS A 136 32.45 -53.19 50.48
C LYS A 136 33.12 -52.85 51.82
N LYS A 137 32.47 -53.31 52.90
CA LYS A 137 32.97 -53.29 54.29
C LYS A 137 34.33 -53.94 54.43
#